data_AF-A0A6A3KZY3-F1
#
_entry.id   AF-A0A6A3KZY3-F1
#
_cell.length_a   1.000
_cell.length_b   1.000
_cell.length_c   1.000
_cell.angle_alpha   90.00
_cell.angle_beta   90.00
_cell.angle_gamma   90.00
#
_symmetry.space_group_name_H-M   'P 1'
#
loop_
_entity.id
_entity.type
_entity.pdbx_description
1 polymer ?
#
loop_
_entity_poly.entity_id
_entity_poly.type
_entity_poly.pdbx_seq_one_letter_code
_entity_poly.pdbx_strand_id
1 'polypeptide(L)'
;MMLDVSPREASALLVFLAALLTAWTANANGFVWDDRSAVLSNADAQSSGLLDVFRHDFWGTHIRSTHSHKSYRPLTVISFRLNFLLAGEHSAWFYHFTNALVHALCSVLVWKVADELFQQHERRLGKEKATENPQDASPTAASGRVEAAMEGEGGNLVGSVTAGLLFAVHPIHCDAVASIVGRADLLCTSLCLLAFMAYARGAGRGGTKWGAVALALVLTVAAGLCKELGFTNFALLVVYDLLRIHNYHSVNGGMKSMKRRIAVVVGVGILAALVRVWINGEHRHMEWNILANNVVVQESRLTRTLSYAHLHAWYLWKLVWPRWLSFDYGYADPVRHRRRRC
;
A
#
# COMPACT_ATOMS: atom_id res chain seq x y z
N MET A 1 18.96 14.07 31.06
CA MET A 1 18.58 14.53 29.72
C MET A 1 17.31 13.79 29.33
N MET A 2 16.14 14.31 29.70
CA MET A 2 14.87 13.77 29.22
C MET A 2 14.70 14.31 27.79
N LEU A 3 14.56 13.42 26.81
CA LEU A 3 14.26 13.81 25.43
C LEU A 3 12.89 14.48 25.43
N ASP A 4 12.81 15.71 24.93
CA ASP A 4 11.56 16.45 24.75
C ASP A 4 10.87 15.90 23.49
N VAL A 5 10.15 14.79 23.64
CA VAL A 5 9.50 14.07 22.54
C VAL A 5 8.09 14.60 22.36
N SER A 6 7.75 15.09 21.16
CA SER A 6 6.40 15.55 20.88
C SER A 6 5.38 14.40 20.92
N PRO A 7 4.09 14.65 21.23
CA PRO A 7 3.05 13.61 21.22
C PRO A 7 2.94 12.87 19.88
N ARG A 8 3.22 13.54 18.77
CA ARG A 8 3.20 12.96 17.41
C ARG A 8 4.38 12.03 17.18
N GLU A 9 5.58 12.39 17.65
CA GLU A 9 6.75 11.51 17.58
C GLU A 9 6.59 10.28 18.47
N ALA A 10 6.07 10.47 19.69
CA ALA A 10 5.74 9.36 20.60
C ALA A 10 4.71 8.42 19.97
N SER A 11 3.69 8.97 19.29
CA SER A 11 2.67 8.21 18.57
C SER A 11 3.25 7.39 17.42
N ALA A 12 4.11 7.98 16.60
CA ALA A 12 4.78 7.27 15.51
C ALA A 12 5.66 6.14 16.03
N LEU A 13 6.40 6.37 17.12
CA LEU A 13 7.22 5.36 17.77
C LEU A 13 6.37 4.21 18.33
N LEU A 14 5.25 4.54 18.98
CA LEU A 14 4.31 3.53 19.50
C LEU A 14 3.78 2.61 18.38
N VAL A 15 3.32 3.20 17.27
CA VAL A 15 2.84 2.43 16.10
C VAL A 15 3.94 1.55 15.52
N PHE A 16 5.15 2.10 15.39
CA PHE A 16 6.32 1.37 14.89
C PHE A 16 6.66 0.16 15.77
N LEU A 17 6.77 0.37 17.08
CA LEU A 17 7.11 -0.68 18.04
C LEU A 17 6.01 -1.74 18.10
N ALA A 18 4.74 -1.34 18.10
CA ALA A 18 3.62 -2.29 18.08
C ALA A 18 3.69 -3.21 16.85
N ALA A 19 3.86 -2.64 15.66
CA ALA A 19 3.98 -3.40 14.41
C ALA A 19 5.19 -4.35 14.43
N LEU A 20 6.34 -3.88 14.90
CA LEU A 20 7.57 -4.68 14.95
C LEU A 20 7.42 -5.85 15.92
N LEU A 21 6.85 -5.61 17.11
CA LEU A 21 6.62 -6.64 18.11
C LEU A 21 5.63 -7.70 17.62
N THR A 22 4.54 -7.30 16.96
CA THR A 22 3.58 -8.25 16.40
C THR A 22 4.16 -9.10 15.27
N ALA A 23 5.09 -8.54 14.49
CA ALA A 23 5.75 -9.25 13.40
C ALA A 23 6.95 -10.09 13.85
N TRP A 24 7.49 -9.83 15.06
CA TRP A 24 8.76 -10.36 15.52
C TRP A 24 8.84 -11.88 15.50
N THR A 25 7.76 -12.57 15.86
CA THR A 25 7.72 -14.03 15.90
C THR A 25 7.93 -14.68 14.54
N ALA A 26 7.65 -13.97 13.44
CA ALA A 26 7.88 -14.47 12.09
C ALA A 26 9.38 -14.69 11.80
N ASN A 27 10.28 -14.01 12.51
CA ASN A 27 11.73 -14.14 12.32
C ASN A 27 12.25 -15.54 12.67
N ALA A 28 11.50 -16.32 13.45
CA ALA A 28 11.83 -17.71 13.77
C ALA A 28 11.50 -18.69 12.63
N ASN A 29 10.81 -18.25 11.59
CA ASN A 29 10.40 -19.09 10.47
C ASN A 29 11.54 -19.32 9.46
N GLY A 30 11.49 -20.45 8.75
CA GLY A 30 12.39 -20.75 7.64
C GLY A 30 11.85 -20.26 6.29
N PHE A 31 12.50 -20.70 5.20
CA PHE A 31 12.00 -20.53 3.83
C PHE A 31 10.89 -21.53 3.53
N VAL A 32 9.71 -21.04 3.16
CA VAL A 32 8.51 -21.85 2.96
C VAL A 32 7.88 -21.55 1.60
N TRP A 33 7.39 -22.59 0.91
CA TRP A 33 6.58 -22.45 -0.31
C TRP A 33 7.26 -21.57 -1.38
N ASP A 34 6.58 -20.50 -1.80
CA ASP A 34 6.99 -19.54 -2.82
C ASP A 34 8.35 -18.89 -2.53
N ASP A 35 8.77 -18.81 -1.26
CA ASP A 35 10.07 -18.27 -0.88
C ASP A 35 11.21 -19.07 -1.53
N ARG A 36 11.04 -20.39 -1.69
CA ARG A 36 12.05 -21.26 -2.31
C ARG A 36 12.24 -20.94 -3.78
N SER A 37 11.16 -20.68 -4.50
CA SER A 37 11.21 -20.37 -5.93
C SER A 37 11.67 -18.92 -6.16
N ALA A 38 11.08 -17.96 -5.44
CA ALA A 38 11.34 -16.55 -5.65
C ALA A 38 12.70 -16.07 -5.12
N VAL A 39 13.26 -16.75 -4.11
CA VAL A 39 14.54 -16.37 -3.48
C VAL A 39 15.62 -17.41 -3.75
N LEU A 40 15.43 -18.67 -3.31
CA LEU A 40 16.49 -19.69 -3.32
C LEU A 40 16.78 -20.29 -4.69
N SER A 41 15.79 -20.31 -5.58
CA SER A 41 15.94 -20.87 -6.94
C SER A 41 16.03 -19.79 -8.02
N ASN A 42 15.98 -18.51 -7.61
CA ASN A 42 15.96 -17.38 -8.53
C ASN A 42 17.35 -16.75 -8.66
N ALA A 43 17.95 -16.88 -9.85
CA ALA A 43 19.26 -16.29 -10.15
C ALA A 43 19.26 -14.76 -10.00
N ASP A 44 18.13 -14.09 -10.26
CA ASP A 44 18.03 -12.63 -10.10
C ASP A 44 18.03 -12.17 -8.64
N ALA A 45 17.73 -13.06 -7.70
CA ALA A 45 17.87 -12.80 -6.28
C ALA A 45 19.29 -13.08 -5.76
N GLN A 46 20.21 -13.63 -6.58
CA GLN A 46 21.44 -14.26 -6.08
C GLN A 46 22.73 -14.05 -6.88
N SER A 47 22.70 -14.05 -8.21
CA SER A 47 23.94 -14.16 -8.98
C SER A 47 23.90 -13.51 -10.35
N SER A 48 22.71 -13.26 -10.93
CA SER A 48 22.62 -12.60 -12.24
C SER A 48 23.05 -11.13 -12.20
N GLY A 49 23.19 -10.53 -13.40
CA GLY A 49 23.50 -9.12 -13.55
C GLY A 49 22.37 -8.24 -13.00
N LEU A 50 22.72 -7.07 -12.44
CA LEU A 50 21.76 -6.18 -11.78
C LEU A 50 20.59 -5.72 -12.68
N LEU A 51 20.77 -5.73 -14.00
CA LEU A 51 19.75 -5.33 -14.97
C LEU A 51 18.94 -6.52 -15.52
N ASP A 52 19.35 -7.76 -15.25
CA ASP A 52 18.68 -8.96 -15.77
C ASP A 52 17.31 -9.16 -15.13
N VAL A 53 17.14 -8.67 -13.90
CA VAL A 53 15.86 -8.64 -13.19
C VAL A 53 14.73 -7.93 -13.96
N PHE A 54 15.05 -7.03 -14.91
CA PHE A 54 14.05 -6.37 -15.77
C PHE A 54 13.66 -7.20 -17.00
N ARG A 55 14.32 -8.34 -17.24
CA ARG A 55 14.02 -9.27 -18.33
C ARG A 55 13.25 -10.51 -17.88
N HIS A 56 13.25 -10.79 -16.58
CA HIS A 56 12.56 -11.94 -16.02
C HIS A 56 11.29 -11.55 -15.25
N ASP A 57 10.44 -12.53 -14.99
CA ASP A 57 9.35 -12.42 -14.04
C ASP A 57 9.86 -12.63 -12.60
N PHE A 58 8.95 -12.48 -11.64
CA PHE A 58 9.19 -12.59 -10.21
C PHE A 58 9.88 -13.90 -9.80
N TRP A 59 9.74 -14.96 -10.60
CA TRP A 59 10.27 -16.30 -10.32
C TRP A 59 11.60 -16.57 -11.03
N GLY A 60 12.12 -15.61 -11.80
CA GLY A 60 13.37 -15.75 -12.56
C GLY A 60 13.21 -16.31 -13.97
N THR A 61 11.98 -16.44 -14.48
CA THR A 61 11.73 -16.89 -15.87
C THR A 61 11.64 -15.71 -16.83
N HIS A 62 12.22 -15.80 -18.02
CA HIS A 62 12.20 -14.69 -18.99
C HIS A 62 10.77 -14.25 -19.32
N ILE A 63 10.48 -12.94 -19.19
CA ILE A 63 9.11 -12.40 -19.18
C ILE A 63 8.34 -12.65 -20.48
N ARG A 64 9.06 -12.80 -21.60
CA ARG A 64 8.46 -13.11 -22.92
C ARG A 64 8.30 -14.62 -23.20
N SER A 65 8.81 -15.49 -22.33
CA SER A 65 8.64 -16.94 -22.44
C SER A 65 7.16 -17.35 -22.31
N THR A 66 6.76 -18.44 -22.97
CA THR A 66 5.44 -19.06 -22.80
C THR A 66 5.25 -19.63 -21.39
N HIS A 67 6.33 -20.03 -20.73
CA HIS A 67 6.32 -20.59 -19.39
C HIS A 67 6.36 -19.53 -18.27
N SER A 68 6.47 -18.26 -18.62
CA SER A 68 6.48 -17.19 -17.63
C SER A 68 5.11 -17.01 -17.00
N HIS A 69 5.07 -16.84 -15.68
CA HIS A 69 3.86 -16.51 -14.93
C HIS A 69 3.39 -15.07 -15.20
N LYS A 70 4.19 -14.26 -15.91
CA LYS A 70 3.92 -12.85 -16.24
C LYS A 70 3.82 -11.93 -15.04
N SER A 71 4.17 -12.39 -13.84
CA SER A 71 4.30 -11.57 -12.64
C SER A 71 5.58 -10.73 -12.71
N TYR A 72 5.47 -9.50 -13.21
CA TYR A 72 6.63 -8.61 -13.37
C TYR A 72 6.82 -7.74 -12.11
N ARG A 73 7.79 -8.10 -11.27
CA ARG A 73 8.03 -7.47 -9.95
C ARG A 73 9.52 -7.21 -9.66
N PRO A 74 10.25 -6.51 -10.55
CA PRO A 74 11.70 -6.41 -10.47
C PRO A 74 12.19 -5.72 -9.19
N LEU A 75 11.47 -4.72 -8.66
CA LEU A 75 11.91 -4.03 -7.44
C LEU A 75 11.83 -4.92 -6.20
N THR A 76 10.87 -5.86 -6.16
CA THR A 76 10.80 -6.84 -5.09
C THR A 76 11.96 -7.82 -5.17
N VAL A 77 12.29 -8.32 -6.36
CA VAL A 77 13.44 -9.23 -6.55
C VAL A 77 14.77 -8.53 -6.20
N ILE A 78 14.94 -7.27 -6.61
CA ILE A 78 16.08 -6.43 -6.20
C ILE A 78 16.16 -6.33 -4.67
N SER A 79 15.04 -6.20 -3.96
CA SER A 79 15.07 -6.17 -2.49
C SER A 79 15.54 -7.49 -1.88
N PHE A 80 15.22 -8.64 -2.50
CA PHE A 80 15.76 -9.93 -2.06
C PHE A 80 17.25 -10.05 -2.35
N ARG A 81 17.68 -9.55 -3.52
CA ARG A 81 19.08 -9.45 -3.93
C ARG A 81 19.89 -8.64 -2.93
N LEU A 82 19.35 -7.50 -2.46
CA LEU A 82 19.99 -6.68 -1.44
C LEU A 82 20.16 -7.41 -0.11
N ASN A 83 19.16 -8.18 0.35
CA ASN A 83 19.34 -9.01 1.55
C ASN A 83 20.45 -10.05 1.37
N PHE A 84 20.50 -10.72 0.23
CA PHE A 84 21.54 -11.70 -0.06
C PHE A 84 22.93 -11.06 -0.07
N LEU A 85 23.09 -9.92 -0.74
CA LEU A 85 24.38 -9.21 -0.82
C LEU A 85 24.83 -8.67 0.54
N LEU A 86 23.90 -8.19 1.38
CA LEU A 86 24.22 -7.66 2.71
C LEU A 86 24.57 -8.76 3.72
N ALA A 87 23.94 -9.93 3.62
CA ALA A 87 24.25 -11.07 4.50
C ALA A 87 25.41 -11.93 3.98
N GLY A 88 25.73 -11.88 2.70
CA GLY A 88 26.69 -12.77 2.03
C GLY A 88 26.12 -14.17 1.75
N GLU A 89 24.96 -14.50 2.30
CA GLU A 89 24.28 -15.79 2.15
C GLU A 89 22.76 -15.66 2.38
N HIS A 90 22.02 -16.75 2.18
CA HIS A 90 20.59 -16.78 2.46
C HIS A 90 20.29 -16.96 3.95
N SER A 91 19.95 -15.85 4.63
CA SER A 91 19.48 -15.88 6.02
C SER A 91 17.97 -15.64 6.11
N ALA A 92 17.18 -16.71 6.32
CA ALA A 92 15.73 -16.63 6.46
C ALA A 92 15.31 -15.59 7.51
N TRP A 93 16.00 -15.60 8.66
CA TRP A 93 15.80 -14.62 9.73
C TRP A 93 15.93 -13.19 9.22
N PHE A 94 16.96 -12.88 8.41
CA PHE A 94 17.18 -11.53 7.91
C PHE A 94 16.12 -11.11 6.89
N TYR A 95 15.63 -12.02 6.06
CA TYR A 95 14.51 -11.75 5.14
C TYR A 95 13.22 -11.42 5.90
N HIS A 96 12.87 -12.23 6.91
CA HIS A 96 11.72 -12.01 7.78
C HIS A 96 11.84 -10.72 8.59
N PHE A 97 13.02 -10.45 9.16
CA PHE A 97 13.27 -9.22 9.91
C PHE A 97 13.11 -7.98 9.02
N THR A 98 13.57 -8.07 7.78
CA THR A 98 13.36 -6.99 6.80
C THR A 98 11.87 -6.77 6.53
N ASN A 99 11.06 -7.83 6.40
CA ASN A 99 9.61 -7.69 6.25
C ASN A 99 8.96 -7.06 7.48
N ALA A 100 9.34 -7.49 8.68
CA ALA A 100 8.87 -6.91 9.94
C ALA A 100 9.20 -5.40 10.03
N LEU A 101 10.41 -5.01 9.61
CA LEU A 101 10.82 -3.61 9.56
C LEU A 101 10.01 -2.81 8.53
N VAL A 102 9.82 -3.34 7.32
CA VAL A 102 9.01 -2.66 6.29
C VAL A 102 7.55 -2.54 6.72
N HIS A 103 6.98 -3.55 7.39
CA HIS A 103 5.63 -3.48 7.98
C HIS A 103 5.52 -2.40 9.05
N ALA A 104 6.53 -2.28 9.93
CA ALA A 104 6.56 -1.23 10.94
C ALA A 104 6.61 0.17 10.32
N LEU A 105 7.45 0.37 9.30
CA LEU A 105 7.49 1.63 8.55
C LEU A 105 6.17 1.89 7.81
N CYS A 106 5.57 0.87 7.20
CA CYS A 106 4.29 0.96 6.52
C CYS A 106 3.17 1.39 7.47
N SER A 107 3.14 0.84 8.69
CA SER A 107 2.17 1.18 9.73
C SER A 107 2.30 2.65 10.16
N VAL A 108 3.53 3.16 10.28
CA VAL A 108 3.78 4.59 10.51
C VAL A 108 3.30 5.45 9.34
N LEU A 109 3.45 4.99 8.09
CA LEU A 109 2.93 5.70 6.93
C LEU A 109 1.39 5.75 6.96
N VAL A 110 0.71 4.69 7.38
CA VAL A 110 -0.76 4.68 7.57
C VAL A 110 -1.17 5.72 8.61
N TRP A 111 -0.51 5.72 9.78
CA TRP A 111 -0.71 6.74 10.81
C TRP A 111 -0.53 8.16 10.24
N LYS A 112 0.56 8.39 9.50
CA LYS A 112 0.88 9.70 8.92
C LYS A 112 -0.13 10.17 7.87
N VAL A 113 -0.65 9.24 7.07
CA VAL A 113 -1.71 9.52 6.09
C VAL A 113 -3.01 9.89 6.79
N ALA A 114 -3.41 9.11 7.80
CA ALA A 114 -4.59 9.42 8.60
C ALA A 114 -4.46 10.81 9.27
N ASP A 115 -3.29 11.09 9.83
CA ASP A 115 -3.00 12.35 10.49
C ASP A 115 -3.08 13.56 9.54
N GLU A 116 -2.49 13.46 8.34
CA GLU A 116 -2.61 14.50 7.33
C GLU A 116 -4.09 14.71 6.94
N LEU A 117 -4.87 13.63 6.79
CA LEU A 117 -6.29 13.73 6.42
C LEU A 117 -7.14 14.39 7.52
N PHE A 118 -6.94 14.01 8.79
CA PHE A 118 -7.64 14.64 9.92
C PHE A 118 -7.29 16.12 10.04
N GLN A 119 -6.00 16.47 9.95
CA GLN A 119 -5.58 17.87 9.95
C GLN A 119 -6.15 18.65 8.76
N GLN A 120 -6.26 18.03 7.58
CA GLN A 120 -6.90 18.68 6.43
C GLN A 120 -8.39 18.90 6.64
N HIS A 121 -9.08 17.99 7.33
CA HIS A 121 -10.49 18.11 7.66
C HIS A 121 -10.74 19.24 8.68
N GLU A 122 -9.95 19.30 9.76
CA GLU A 122 -10.08 20.38 10.75
C GLU A 122 -9.77 21.76 10.16
N ARG A 123 -8.75 21.85 9.31
CA ARG A 123 -8.45 23.07 8.52
C ARG A 123 -9.59 23.46 7.57
N ARG A 124 -10.51 22.57 7.23
CA ARG A 124 -11.73 22.89 6.45
C ARG A 124 -12.81 23.46 7.37
N LEU A 125 -13.15 22.75 8.44
CA LEU A 125 -14.18 23.17 9.40
C LEU A 125 -13.87 24.54 10.01
N GLY A 126 -12.61 24.80 10.37
CA GLY A 126 -12.20 26.10 10.92
C GLY A 126 -12.35 27.26 9.93
N LYS A 127 -12.26 27.00 8.62
CA LYS A 127 -12.45 28.01 7.57
C LYS A 127 -13.92 28.30 7.28
N GLU A 128 -14.76 27.26 7.23
CA GLU A 128 -16.20 27.40 7.01
C GLU A 128 -16.84 28.28 8.09
N LYS A 129 -16.51 28.02 9.36
CA LYS A 129 -16.93 28.85 10.50
C LYS A 129 -16.49 30.31 10.37
N ALA A 130 -15.26 30.57 9.90
CA ALA A 130 -14.75 31.92 9.73
C ALA A 130 -15.42 32.69 8.57
N THR A 131 -15.91 31.98 7.54
CA THR A 131 -16.67 32.58 6.44
C THR A 131 -18.14 32.84 6.78
N GLU A 132 -18.75 32.01 7.63
CA GLU A 132 -20.16 32.17 8.03
C GLU A 132 -20.36 33.33 9.03
N ASN A 133 -19.37 33.62 9.89
CA ASN A 133 -19.44 34.70 10.87
C ASN A 133 -18.24 35.67 10.77
N PRO A 134 -18.25 36.62 9.82
CA PRO A 134 -17.15 37.58 9.64
C PRO A 134 -16.93 38.51 10.84
N GLN A 135 -17.96 38.72 11.68
CA GLN A 135 -17.90 39.58 12.87
C GLN A 135 -17.17 38.93 14.05
N ASP A 136 -17.04 37.60 14.07
CA ASP A 136 -16.23 36.85 15.05
C ASP A 136 -14.72 36.91 14.73
N ALA A 137 -14.34 37.49 13.59
CA ALA A 137 -12.95 37.73 13.20
C ALA A 137 -12.32 38.96 13.90
N SER A 138 -12.64 39.16 15.18
CA SER A 138 -12.12 40.27 15.99
C SER A 138 -10.64 40.04 16.40
N PRO A 139 -9.85 41.12 16.59
CA PRO A 139 -8.41 41.01 16.93
C PRO A 139 -8.14 40.29 18.26
N THR A 140 -9.12 40.25 19.17
CA THR A 140 -9.06 39.56 20.46
C THR A 140 -9.08 38.04 20.33
N ALA A 141 -9.60 37.49 19.22
CA ALA A 141 -9.49 36.07 18.90
C ALA A 141 -8.04 35.63 18.57
N ALA A 142 -7.12 36.58 18.34
CA ALA A 142 -5.70 36.27 18.19
C ALA A 142 -5.06 35.83 19.52
N SER A 143 -5.53 36.34 20.66
CA SER A 143 -5.02 35.95 21.99
C SER A 143 -5.48 34.54 22.38
N GLY A 144 -6.77 34.23 22.17
CA GLY A 144 -7.31 32.87 22.37
C GLY A 144 -6.79 31.85 21.35
N ARG A 145 -6.30 32.30 20.18
CA ARG A 145 -5.58 31.43 19.23
C ARG A 145 -4.17 31.08 19.70
N VAL A 146 -3.51 31.93 20.50
CA VAL A 146 -2.21 31.60 21.09
C VAL A 146 -2.39 30.62 22.25
N GLU A 147 -3.43 30.79 23.07
CA GLU A 147 -3.79 29.84 24.14
C GLU A 147 -4.32 28.50 23.57
N ALA A 148 -5.18 28.52 22.55
CA ALA A 148 -5.62 27.29 21.86
C ALA A 148 -4.52 26.63 21.01
N ALA A 149 -3.53 27.39 20.52
CA ALA A 149 -2.33 26.83 19.91
C ALA A 149 -1.36 26.25 20.94
N MET A 150 -1.43 26.68 22.20
CA MET A 150 -0.69 26.10 23.32
C MET A 150 -1.41 24.90 23.96
N GLU A 151 -2.73 24.76 23.81
CA GLU A 151 -3.52 23.65 24.38
C GLU A 151 -3.99 22.56 23.38
N GLY A 152 -3.53 22.58 22.12
CA GLY A 152 -3.68 21.39 21.28
C GLY A 152 -3.33 21.63 19.81
N GLU A 153 -2.25 21.01 19.36
CA GLU A 153 -1.95 20.83 17.94
C GLU A 153 -3.09 20.07 17.24
N GLY A 154 -4.11 20.81 16.81
CA GLY A 154 -5.39 20.34 16.26
C GLY A 154 -5.27 19.40 15.06
N GLY A 155 -5.25 18.12 15.39
CA GLY A 155 -5.64 16.99 14.56
C GLY A 155 -6.16 15.92 15.51
N ASN A 156 -7.17 15.14 15.11
CA ASN A 156 -7.64 13.97 15.87
C ASN A 156 -6.54 12.90 16.02
N LEU A 157 -5.58 13.16 16.91
CA LEU A 157 -4.40 12.33 17.16
C LEU A 157 -4.81 10.93 17.57
N VAL A 158 -5.88 10.82 18.37
CA VAL A 158 -6.47 9.54 18.77
C VAL A 158 -6.93 8.76 17.54
N GLY A 159 -7.61 9.41 16.60
CA GLY A 159 -8.02 8.81 15.32
C GLY A 159 -6.84 8.34 14.48
N SER A 160 -5.79 9.19 14.35
CA SER A 160 -4.57 8.84 13.60
C SER A 160 -3.84 7.65 14.22
N VAL A 161 -3.65 7.65 15.55
CA VAL A 161 -3.02 6.57 16.32
C VAL A 161 -3.83 5.29 16.20
N THR A 162 -5.16 5.38 16.33
CA THR A 162 -6.05 4.22 16.18
C THR A 162 -5.91 3.61 14.79
N ALA A 163 -5.88 4.40 13.73
CA ALA A 163 -5.69 3.90 12.37
C ALA A 163 -4.34 3.19 12.19
N GLY A 164 -3.26 3.79 12.70
CA GLY A 164 -1.91 3.20 12.65
C GLY A 164 -1.80 1.90 13.44
N LEU A 165 -2.32 1.88 14.68
CA LEU A 165 -2.31 0.70 15.54
C LEU A 165 -3.19 -0.42 14.98
N LEU A 166 -4.39 -0.09 14.48
CA LEU A 166 -5.29 -1.07 13.88
C LEU A 166 -4.59 -1.75 12.71
N PHE A 167 -3.93 -1.01 11.81
CA PHE A 167 -3.15 -1.59 10.72
C PHE A 167 -1.93 -2.39 11.22
N ALA A 168 -1.21 -1.87 12.21
CA ALA A 168 -0.01 -2.50 12.76
C ALA A 168 -0.27 -3.92 13.28
N VAL A 169 -1.36 -4.09 14.04
CA VAL A 169 -1.64 -5.33 14.76
C VAL A 169 -2.70 -6.21 14.09
N HIS A 170 -3.28 -5.78 12.96
CA HIS A 170 -4.38 -6.51 12.32
C HIS A 170 -3.92 -7.91 11.87
N PRO A 171 -4.54 -9.00 12.33
CA PRO A 171 -4.10 -10.35 11.97
C PRO A 171 -4.19 -10.65 10.47
N ILE A 172 -5.04 -9.93 9.72
CA ILE A 172 -5.14 -10.10 8.25
C ILE A 172 -3.81 -9.87 7.51
N HIS A 173 -2.87 -9.15 8.12
CA HIS A 173 -1.56 -8.90 7.53
C HIS A 173 -0.57 -10.05 7.75
N CYS A 174 -0.93 -11.10 8.49
CA CYS A 174 -0.01 -12.20 8.79
C CYS A 174 0.60 -12.80 7.51
N ASP A 175 -0.20 -12.99 6.47
CA ASP A 175 0.28 -13.60 5.23
C ASP A 175 1.25 -12.67 4.48
N ALA A 176 0.99 -11.35 4.50
CA ALA A 176 1.84 -10.35 3.86
C ALA A 176 3.16 -10.12 4.62
N VAL A 177 3.16 -10.31 5.94
CA VAL A 177 4.33 -10.03 6.80
C VAL A 177 5.18 -11.27 7.05
N ALA A 178 4.54 -12.42 7.34
CA ALA A 178 5.23 -13.64 7.75
C ALA A 178 5.78 -14.47 6.58
N SER A 179 5.27 -14.29 5.36
CA SER A 179 5.87 -14.86 4.16
C SER A 179 6.95 -13.93 3.62
N ILE A 180 8.11 -14.46 3.22
CA ILE A 180 9.19 -13.62 2.65
C ILE A 180 8.71 -12.98 1.35
N VAL A 181 8.02 -13.74 0.49
CA VAL A 181 7.46 -13.21 -0.77
C VAL A 181 6.37 -12.16 -0.57
N GLY A 182 5.73 -12.12 0.60
CA GLY A 182 4.78 -11.07 1.02
C GLY A 182 5.40 -9.66 1.00
N ARG A 183 6.73 -9.55 0.94
CA ARG A 183 7.45 -8.28 0.72
C ARG A 183 6.94 -7.47 -0.47
N ALA A 184 6.45 -8.13 -1.52
CA ALA A 184 5.82 -7.47 -2.66
C ALA A 184 4.69 -6.52 -2.21
N ASP A 185 3.81 -6.99 -1.31
CA ASP A 185 2.70 -6.22 -0.76
C ASP A 185 3.16 -5.09 0.15
N LEU A 186 4.16 -5.35 0.99
CA LEU A 186 4.68 -4.36 1.95
C LEU A 186 5.33 -3.17 1.23
N LEU A 187 6.18 -3.45 0.23
CA LEU A 187 6.82 -2.42 -0.59
C LEU A 187 5.81 -1.68 -1.46
N CYS A 188 4.88 -2.41 -2.10
CA CYS A 188 3.83 -1.82 -2.91
C CYS A 188 2.99 -0.84 -2.08
N THR A 189 2.48 -1.28 -0.92
CA THR A 189 1.67 -0.44 -0.03
C THR A 189 2.43 0.78 0.44
N SER A 190 3.68 0.61 0.89
CA SER A 190 4.52 1.72 1.37
C SER A 190 4.73 2.78 0.29
N LEU A 191 5.04 2.37 -0.95
CA LEU A 191 5.20 3.29 -2.07
C LEU A 191 3.88 3.96 -2.48
N CYS A 192 2.75 3.25 -2.44
CA CYS A 192 1.43 3.84 -2.67
C CYS A 192 1.09 4.92 -1.64
N LEU A 193 1.36 4.68 -0.34
CA LEU A 193 1.12 5.66 0.73
C LEU A 193 2.03 6.89 0.58
N LEU A 194 3.31 6.69 0.25
CA LEU A 194 4.24 7.78 -0.05
C LEU A 194 3.79 8.59 -1.28
N ALA A 195 3.35 7.90 -2.34
CA ALA A 195 2.81 8.53 -3.55
C ALA A 195 1.56 9.37 -3.22
N PHE A 196 0.64 8.83 -2.42
CA PHE A 196 -0.54 9.55 -1.96
C PHE A 196 -0.17 10.82 -1.20
N MET A 197 0.75 10.74 -0.23
CA MET A 197 1.20 11.92 0.52
C MET A 197 1.88 12.97 -0.37
N ALA A 198 2.74 12.55 -1.30
CA ALA A 198 3.37 13.45 -2.27
C ALA A 198 2.31 14.14 -3.14
N TYR A 199 1.32 13.39 -3.62
CA TYR A 199 0.22 13.92 -4.40
C TYR A 199 -0.65 14.89 -3.59
N ALA A 200 -0.99 14.53 -2.35
CA ALA A 200 -1.79 15.36 -1.46
C ALA A 200 -1.13 16.72 -1.19
N ARG A 201 0.20 16.74 -1.03
CA ARG A 201 1.00 17.98 -0.93
C ARG A 201 1.07 18.76 -2.25
N GLY A 202 1.07 18.04 -3.38
CA GLY A 202 1.12 18.60 -4.73
C GLY A 202 -0.19 19.26 -5.17
N ALA A 203 -1.33 18.68 -4.77
CA ALA A 203 -2.68 19.14 -5.08
C ALA A 203 -3.12 20.29 -4.14
N GLY A 204 -2.40 21.40 -4.16
CA GLY A 204 -2.70 22.59 -3.36
C GLY A 204 -4.01 23.30 -3.77
N ARG A 205 -4.59 24.06 -2.84
CA ARG A 205 -5.79 24.89 -3.09
C ARG A 205 -5.52 26.07 -4.04
N GLY A 206 -4.32 26.65 -3.98
CA GLY A 206 -3.90 27.80 -4.78
C GLY A 206 -3.13 27.43 -6.07
N GLY A 207 -2.99 26.14 -6.38
CA GLY A 207 -2.25 25.69 -7.56
C GLY A 207 -1.62 24.31 -7.38
N THR A 208 -1.16 23.74 -8.49
CA THR A 208 -0.51 22.43 -8.53
C THR A 208 1.00 22.57 -8.41
N LYS A 209 1.61 21.97 -7.38
CA LYS A 209 3.07 21.81 -7.30
C LYS A 209 3.47 20.58 -8.11
N TRP A 210 3.83 20.79 -9.37
CA TRP A 210 4.10 19.70 -10.32
C TRP A 210 5.25 18.76 -9.92
N GLY A 211 6.27 19.25 -9.20
CA GLY A 211 7.35 18.38 -8.69
C GLY A 211 6.84 17.29 -7.74
N ALA A 212 5.91 17.63 -6.84
CA ALA A 212 5.32 16.66 -5.91
C ALA A 212 4.35 15.69 -6.61
N VAL A 213 3.64 16.16 -7.64
CA VAL A 213 2.80 15.31 -8.50
C VAL A 213 3.66 14.34 -9.31
N ALA A 214 4.76 14.81 -9.91
CA ALA A 214 5.70 13.96 -10.65
C ALA A 214 6.29 12.87 -9.74
N LEU A 215 6.72 13.24 -8.53
CA LEU A 215 7.20 12.28 -7.53
C LEU A 215 6.12 11.23 -7.20
N ALA A 216 4.86 11.64 -7.01
CA ALA A 216 3.76 10.70 -6.76
C ALA A 216 3.54 9.70 -7.91
N LEU A 217 3.66 10.16 -9.16
CA LEU A 217 3.52 9.30 -10.34
C LEU A 217 4.70 8.33 -10.45
N VAL A 218 5.92 8.78 -10.20
CA VAL A 218 7.12 7.92 -10.17
C VAL A 218 6.98 6.85 -9.09
N LEU A 219 6.58 7.24 -7.87
CA LEU A 219 6.34 6.30 -6.77
C LEU A 219 5.20 5.31 -7.07
N THR A 220 4.16 5.74 -7.78
CA THR A 220 3.05 4.87 -8.22
C THR A 220 3.54 3.82 -9.23
N VAL A 221 4.36 4.23 -10.21
CA VAL A 221 4.96 3.28 -11.15
C VAL A 221 5.90 2.32 -10.41
N ALA A 222 6.73 2.83 -9.49
CA ALA A 222 7.59 1.99 -8.65
C ALA A 222 6.78 0.99 -7.81
N ALA A 223 5.65 1.39 -7.23
CA ALA A 223 4.74 0.47 -6.54
C ALA A 223 4.25 -0.65 -7.47
N GLY A 224 3.87 -0.30 -8.71
CA GLY A 224 3.50 -1.25 -9.77
C GLY A 224 4.62 -2.24 -10.15
N LEU A 225 5.88 -1.83 -10.00
CA LEU A 225 7.07 -2.68 -10.20
C LEU A 225 7.42 -3.54 -8.96
N CYS A 226 6.81 -3.29 -7.81
CA CYS A 226 6.84 -4.20 -6.66
C CYS A 226 5.69 -5.22 -6.73
N LYS A 227 4.49 -4.74 -7.08
CA LYS A 227 3.31 -5.58 -7.27
C LYS A 227 2.33 -4.88 -8.21
N GLU A 228 1.68 -5.64 -9.08
CA GLU A 228 0.72 -5.14 -10.07
C GLU A 228 -0.42 -4.32 -9.44
N LEU A 229 -0.78 -4.58 -8.18
CA LEU A 229 -1.76 -3.81 -7.42
C LEU A 229 -1.37 -2.33 -7.29
N GLY A 230 -0.08 -1.98 -7.34
CA GLY A 230 0.39 -0.60 -7.25
C GLY A 230 -0.13 0.30 -8.37
N PHE A 231 -0.44 -0.25 -9.55
CA PHE A 231 -1.04 0.52 -10.65
C PHE A 231 -2.47 0.99 -10.34
N THR A 232 -3.18 0.36 -9.38
CA THR A 232 -4.49 0.85 -8.94
C THR A 232 -4.40 2.21 -8.23
N ASN A 233 -3.21 2.61 -7.76
CA ASN A 233 -3.01 3.89 -7.10
C ASN A 233 -3.28 5.08 -8.04
N PHE A 234 -3.13 4.94 -9.36
CA PHE A 234 -3.56 5.97 -10.31
C PHE A 234 -5.05 6.33 -10.13
N ALA A 235 -5.91 5.31 -9.94
CA ALA A 235 -7.34 5.53 -9.69
C ALA A 235 -7.56 6.20 -8.33
N LEU A 236 -6.83 5.79 -7.28
CA LEU A 236 -6.92 6.42 -5.96
C LEU A 236 -6.56 7.92 -5.99
N LEU A 237 -5.54 8.30 -6.76
CA LEU A 237 -5.16 9.71 -6.93
C LEU A 237 -6.26 10.52 -7.64
N VAL A 238 -6.94 9.92 -8.64
CA VAL A 238 -8.10 10.57 -9.29
C VAL A 238 -9.26 10.71 -8.30
N VAL A 239 -9.59 9.66 -7.55
CA VAL A 239 -10.64 9.70 -6.52
C VAL A 239 -10.35 10.78 -5.49
N TYR A 240 -9.10 10.92 -5.06
CA TYR A 240 -8.71 11.99 -4.13
C TYR A 240 -8.98 13.39 -4.69
N ASP A 241 -8.70 13.64 -5.98
CA ASP A 241 -9.01 14.91 -6.63
C ASP A 241 -10.53 15.13 -6.73
N LEU A 242 -11.31 14.09 -7.06
CA LEU A 242 -12.77 14.15 -7.13
C LEU A 242 -13.43 14.46 -5.78
N LEU A 243 -12.97 13.83 -4.70
CA LEU A 243 -13.44 14.10 -3.33
C LEU A 243 -13.11 15.52 -2.86
N ARG A 244 -12.21 16.22 -3.56
CA ARG A 244 -11.80 17.59 -3.24
C ARG A 244 -12.43 18.65 -4.14
N ILE A 245 -13.33 18.29 -5.06
CA ILE A 245 -13.95 19.23 -6.01
C ILE A 245 -14.62 20.42 -5.33
N HIS A 246 -15.25 20.21 -4.16
CA HIS A 246 -15.92 21.26 -3.38
C HIS A 246 -14.95 22.21 -2.64
N ASN A 247 -13.64 21.93 -2.62
CA ASN A 247 -12.67 22.65 -1.79
C ASN A 247 -11.90 23.79 -2.49
N TYR A 248 -12.27 24.14 -3.72
CA TYR A 248 -11.57 25.16 -4.51
C TYR A 248 -12.14 26.56 -4.30
N HIS A 249 -11.28 27.50 -3.86
CA HIS A 249 -11.64 28.91 -3.64
C HIS A 249 -12.09 29.65 -4.91
N SER A 250 -11.53 29.29 -6.06
CA SER A 250 -11.98 29.77 -7.38
C SER A 250 -12.47 28.57 -8.16
N VAL A 251 -13.77 28.53 -8.43
CA VAL A 251 -14.43 27.45 -9.20
C VAL A 251 -13.71 27.26 -10.54
N ASN A 252 -13.34 28.33 -11.23
CA ASN A 252 -12.71 28.23 -12.54
C ASN A 252 -11.23 27.83 -12.49
N GLY A 253 -10.42 28.45 -11.61
CA GLY A 253 -8.97 28.17 -11.55
C GLY A 253 -8.62 26.83 -10.91
N GLY A 254 -9.34 26.46 -9.84
CA GLY A 254 -9.18 25.19 -9.13
C GLY A 254 -9.62 24.00 -9.97
N MET A 255 -10.78 24.11 -10.62
CA MET A 255 -11.30 23.08 -11.53
C MET A 255 -10.37 22.84 -12.72
N LYS A 256 -9.82 23.91 -13.33
CA LYS A 256 -8.84 23.77 -14.43
C LYS A 256 -7.58 23.05 -13.98
N SER A 257 -7.08 23.38 -12.78
CA SER A 257 -5.89 22.73 -12.21
C SER A 257 -6.14 21.26 -11.90
N MET A 258 -7.30 20.92 -11.34
CA MET A 258 -7.73 19.55 -11.08
C MET A 258 -7.87 18.73 -12.37
N LYS A 259 -8.62 19.24 -13.36
CA LYS A 259 -8.77 18.57 -14.67
C LYS A 259 -7.42 18.30 -15.33
N ARG A 260 -6.48 19.26 -15.26
CA ARG A 260 -5.12 19.07 -15.78
C ARG A 260 -4.36 17.98 -15.04
N ARG A 261 -4.47 17.90 -13.70
CA ARG A 261 -3.86 16.81 -12.93
C ARG A 261 -4.48 15.45 -13.27
N ILE A 262 -5.80 15.35 -13.29
CA ILE A 262 -6.51 14.12 -13.67
C ILE A 262 -6.07 13.66 -15.06
N ALA A 263 -6.02 14.56 -16.04
CA ALA A 263 -5.55 14.23 -17.39
C ALA A 263 -4.11 13.69 -17.39
N VAL A 264 -3.20 14.28 -16.61
CA VAL A 264 -1.82 13.79 -16.47
C VAL A 264 -1.78 12.43 -15.77
N VAL A 265 -2.50 12.25 -14.66
CA VAL A 265 -2.56 10.99 -13.89
C VAL A 265 -3.09 9.85 -14.77
N VAL A 266 -4.20 10.09 -15.49
CA VAL A 266 -4.82 9.12 -16.39
C VAL A 266 -3.91 8.85 -17.60
N GLY A 267 -3.32 9.87 -18.20
CA GLY A 267 -2.41 9.70 -19.34
C GLY A 267 -1.18 8.86 -18.98
N VAL A 268 -0.56 9.13 -17.83
CA VAL A 268 0.57 8.33 -17.32
C VAL A 268 0.13 6.93 -16.92
N GLY A 269 -1.07 6.76 -16.33
CA GLY A 269 -1.62 5.45 -16.00
C GLY A 269 -1.88 4.59 -17.24
N ILE A 270 -2.45 5.17 -18.31
CA ILE A 270 -2.64 4.49 -19.60
C ILE A 270 -1.28 4.12 -20.20
N LEU A 271 -0.32 5.04 -20.21
CA LEU A 271 1.03 4.76 -20.71
C LEU A 271 1.69 3.62 -19.93
N ALA A 272 1.59 3.62 -18.59
CA ALA A 272 2.12 2.56 -17.76
C ALA A 272 1.46 1.21 -18.05
N ALA A 273 0.15 1.18 -18.28
CA ALA A 273 -0.57 -0.02 -18.67
C ALA A 273 -0.14 -0.52 -20.06
N LEU A 274 0.03 0.37 -21.04
CA LEU A 274 0.52 0.02 -22.38
C LEU A 274 1.94 -0.54 -22.34
N VAL A 275 2.85 0.10 -21.59
CA VAL A 275 4.21 -0.39 -21.36
C VAL A 275 4.17 -1.76 -20.69
N ARG A 276 3.30 -1.95 -19.68
CA ARG A 276 3.15 -3.23 -18.98
C ARG A 276 2.69 -4.35 -19.91
N VAL A 277 1.75 -4.06 -20.81
CA VAL A 277 1.28 -5.00 -21.84
C VAL A 277 2.39 -5.30 -22.84
N TRP A 278 3.14 -4.28 -23.27
CA TRP A 278 4.26 -4.45 -24.19
C TRP A 278 5.38 -5.33 -23.61
N ILE A 279 5.69 -5.19 -22.31
CA ILE A 279 6.68 -6.02 -21.61
C ILE A 279 6.30 -7.52 -21.67
N ASN A 280 5.00 -7.85 -21.49
CA ASN A 280 4.52 -9.23 -21.54
C ASN A 280 4.65 -9.90 -22.93
N GLY A 281 4.73 -9.09 -23.99
CA GLY A 281 4.84 -9.57 -25.36
C GLY A 281 3.56 -10.23 -25.88
N GLU A 282 3.73 -11.22 -26.74
CA GLU A 282 2.64 -11.92 -27.45
C GLU A 282 1.89 -12.89 -26.53
N HIS A 283 2.60 -13.58 -25.65
CA HIS A 283 2.04 -14.54 -24.70
C HIS A 283 1.61 -13.82 -23.42
N ARG A 284 0.39 -13.24 -23.44
CA ARG A 284 -0.11 -12.38 -22.36
C ARG A 284 -0.81 -13.12 -21.22
N HIS A 285 -1.19 -14.36 -21.44
CA HIS A 285 -1.98 -15.15 -20.50
C HIS A 285 -1.29 -16.46 -20.18
N MET A 286 -1.24 -16.78 -18.88
CA MET A 286 -1.00 -18.13 -18.41
C MET A 286 -2.29 -18.94 -18.59
N GLU A 287 -2.18 -20.19 -19.02
CA GLU A 287 -3.32 -21.11 -19.05
C GLU A 287 -3.65 -21.55 -17.62
N TRP A 288 -4.83 -21.16 -17.14
CA TRP A 288 -5.29 -21.53 -15.81
C TRP A 288 -5.83 -22.96 -15.82
N ASN A 289 -5.38 -23.76 -14.86
CA ASN A 289 -5.96 -25.06 -14.57
C ASN A 289 -6.85 -24.99 -13.32
N ILE A 290 -7.61 -26.06 -13.06
CA ILE A 290 -8.55 -26.13 -11.93
C ILE A 290 -7.85 -25.98 -10.58
N LEU A 291 -6.61 -26.47 -10.45
CA LEU A 291 -5.82 -26.36 -9.22
C LEU A 291 -5.35 -24.93 -8.97
N ALA A 292 -5.12 -24.16 -10.03
CA ALA A 292 -4.69 -22.77 -9.96
C ALA A 292 -5.86 -21.80 -9.78
N ASN A 293 -6.99 -22.02 -10.47
CA ASN A 293 -8.18 -21.19 -10.32
C ASN A 293 -9.46 -21.90 -10.80
N ASN A 294 -10.16 -22.56 -9.88
CA ASN A 294 -11.40 -23.26 -10.19
C ASN A 294 -12.56 -22.34 -10.61
N VAL A 295 -12.53 -21.04 -10.29
CA VAL A 295 -13.58 -20.06 -10.64
C VAL A 295 -13.48 -19.62 -12.10
N VAL A 296 -12.27 -19.45 -12.62
CA VAL A 296 -12.03 -19.05 -14.02
C VAL A 296 -12.46 -20.16 -14.98
N VAL A 297 -12.26 -21.42 -14.60
CA VAL A 297 -12.58 -22.60 -15.41
C VAL A 297 -14.09 -22.91 -15.44
N GLN A 298 -14.91 -22.25 -14.61
CA GLN A 298 -16.36 -22.44 -14.65
C GLN A 298 -16.96 -21.94 -15.97
N GLU A 299 -17.78 -22.78 -16.62
CA GLU A 299 -18.47 -22.46 -17.87
C GLU A 299 -19.55 -21.39 -17.68
N SER A 300 -20.32 -21.50 -16.59
CA SER A 300 -21.41 -20.57 -16.29
C SER A 300 -20.91 -19.21 -15.83
N ARG A 301 -21.26 -18.16 -16.58
CA ARG A 301 -20.97 -16.76 -16.21
C ARG A 301 -21.60 -16.39 -14.86
N LEU A 302 -22.81 -16.88 -14.59
CA LEU A 302 -23.50 -16.60 -13.33
C LEU A 302 -22.74 -17.21 -12.15
N THR A 303 -22.34 -18.49 -12.26
CA THR A 303 -21.54 -19.17 -11.23
C THR A 303 -20.24 -18.43 -11.00
N ARG A 304 -19.55 -18.01 -12.07
CA ARG A 304 -18.30 -17.24 -11.95
C ARG A 304 -18.50 -15.91 -11.22
N THR A 305 -19.52 -15.14 -11.60
CA THR A 305 -19.83 -13.84 -10.96
C THR A 305 -20.22 -14.00 -9.49
N LEU A 306 -21.09 -14.96 -9.17
CA LEU A 306 -21.51 -15.23 -7.79
C LEU A 306 -20.35 -15.73 -6.93
N SER A 307 -19.47 -16.58 -7.48
CA SER A 307 -18.25 -17.01 -6.80
C SER A 307 -17.33 -15.83 -6.49
N TYR A 308 -17.11 -14.92 -7.46
CA TYR A 308 -16.35 -13.71 -7.18
C TYR A 308 -17.01 -12.83 -6.12
N ALA A 309 -18.32 -12.58 -6.20
CA ALA A 309 -19.04 -11.79 -5.20
C ALA A 309 -18.95 -12.41 -3.80
N HIS A 310 -19.09 -13.74 -3.72
CA HIS A 310 -18.92 -14.49 -2.47
C HIS A 310 -17.51 -14.35 -1.90
N LEU A 311 -16.47 -14.47 -2.73
CA LEU A 311 -15.08 -14.28 -2.31
C LEU A 311 -14.84 -12.87 -1.77
N HIS A 312 -15.34 -11.83 -2.45
CA HIS A 312 -15.22 -10.45 -1.98
C HIS A 312 -15.93 -10.25 -0.64
N ALA A 313 -17.18 -10.72 -0.52
CA ALA A 313 -17.93 -10.63 0.74
C ALA A 313 -17.21 -11.37 1.87
N TRP A 314 -16.61 -12.51 1.58
CA TRP A 314 -15.87 -13.30 2.55
C TRP A 314 -14.55 -12.64 2.98
N TYR A 315 -13.80 -12.02 2.06
CA TYR A 315 -12.62 -11.22 2.41
C TYR A 315 -12.98 -9.95 3.19
N LEU A 316 -14.11 -9.29 2.87
CA LEU A 316 -14.63 -8.17 3.66
C LEU A 316 -14.98 -8.61 5.09
N TRP A 317 -15.59 -9.78 5.25
CA TRP A 317 -15.85 -10.36 6.56
C TRP A 317 -14.56 -10.63 7.34
N LYS A 318 -13.50 -11.09 6.67
CA LYS A 318 -12.18 -11.31 7.30
C LYS A 318 -11.49 -10.03 7.78
N LEU A 319 -11.81 -8.87 7.20
CA LEU A 319 -11.35 -7.58 7.74
C LEU A 319 -11.99 -7.27 9.10
N VAL A 320 -13.22 -7.70 9.33
CA VAL A 320 -13.91 -7.47 10.61
C VAL A 320 -13.60 -8.57 11.63
N TRP A 321 -13.52 -9.82 11.16
CA TRP A 321 -13.30 -11.01 12.00
C TRP A 321 -12.21 -11.92 11.42
N PRO A 322 -10.91 -11.58 11.59
CA PRO A 322 -9.78 -12.30 11.00
C PRO A 322 -9.44 -13.60 11.76
N ARG A 323 -10.45 -14.43 12.04
CA ARG A 323 -10.28 -15.72 12.70
C ARG A 323 -10.09 -16.83 11.67
N TRP A 324 -9.20 -17.79 11.95
CA TRP A 324 -8.91 -18.93 11.07
C TRP A 324 -8.39 -18.50 9.69
N LEU A 325 -7.32 -17.71 9.71
CA LEU A 325 -6.56 -17.40 8.51
C LEU A 325 -5.83 -18.66 8.04
N SER A 326 -5.72 -18.79 6.72
CA SER A 326 -5.04 -19.88 6.06
C SER A 326 -4.27 -19.30 4.89
N PHE A 327 -3.07 -19.82 4.68
CA PHE A 327 -2.25 -19.47 3.53
C PHE A 327 -2.91 -19.91 2.21
N ASP A 328 -3.79 -20.93 2.26
CA ASP A 328 -4.57 -21.40 1.12
C ASP A 328 -6.01 -21.73 1.54
N TYR A 329 -6.97 -21.26 0.73
CA TYR A 329 -8.40 -21.47 0.91
C TYR A 329 -9.03 -22.36 -0.17
N GLY A 330 -8.26 -22.82 -1.15
CA GLY A 330 -8.72 -23.63 -2.28
C GLY A 330 -8.99 -25.09 -1.94
N TYR A 331 -8.27 -25.66 -0.97
CA TYR A 331 -8.45 -27.06 -0.55
C TYR A 331 -9.32 -27.16 0.71
N ALA A 332 -10.20 -28.16 0.73
CA ALA A 332 -10.97 -28.51 1.91
C ALA A 332 -10.03 -29.08 2.98
N ASP A 333 -9.45 -28.20 3.78
CA ASP A 333 -8.61 -28.59 4.91
C ASP A 333 -9.42 -29.52 5.85
N PRO A 334 -8.99 -30.78 6.07
CA PRO A 334 -9.67 -31.73 6.95
C PRO A 334 -9.86 -31.18 8.38
N VAL A 335 -8.99 -30.29 8.82
CA VAL A 335 -9.06 -29.63 10.14
C VAL A 335 -10.25 -28.65 10.21
N ARG A 336 -10.63 -28.02 9.08
CA ARG A 336 -11.81 -27.14 8.97
C ARG A 336 -13.12 -27.92 9.09
N HIS A 337 -13.21 -29.12 8.52
CA HIS A 337 -14.43 -29.92 8.57
C HIS A 337 -14.76 -30.43 9.99
N ARG A 338 -13.75 -30.71 10.82
CA ARG A 338 -13.96 -31.09 12.23
C ARG A 338 -14.41 -29.94 13.12
N ARG A 339 -14.06 -28.69 12.79
CA ARG A 339 -14.31 -27.52 13.65
C ARG A 339 -15.48 -26.63 13.23
N ARG A 340 -16.05 -26.84 12.04
CA ARG A 340 -17.36 -26.26 11.64
C ARG A 340 -18.57 -27.01 12.23
N ARG A 341 -18.34 -28.12 12.93
CA ARG A 341 -19.39 -28.97 13.55
C ARG A 341 -19.54 -28.78 15.08
N CYS A 342 -18.84 -27.82 15.68
CA CYS A 342 -18.97 -27.50 17.10
C CYS A 342 -19.38 -26.03 17.29
#